data_AF-E3UT43-F1
#
_entry.id   AF-E3UT43-F1
#
_cell.length_a   1.000
_cell.length_b   1.000
_cell.length_c   1.000
_cell.angle_alpha   90.00
_cell.angle_beta   90.00
_cell.angle_gamma   90.00
#
_symmetry.space_group_name_H-M   'P 1'
#
loop_
_entity.id
_entity.type
_entity.pdbx_description
1 polymer ?
#
loop_
_entity_poly.entity_id
_entity_poly.type
_entity_poly.pdbx_seq_one_letter_code
_entity_poly.pdbx_strand_id
1 'polypeptide(L)'
;MKTVKKMTKLVFASLGIIVFLGACSNQSESNNSKSTNEESTSTASSEINSMEGMNHEGMVPSSMKDAANPKFPVGSNVILLGDHMEGMKGANAQVVGAFDTTMYEVSYEPKTGGPMVNNHRWVVQEELKDTETVANEGDTVILNADHMDGMMGAEAKVDKSITGTVYVVNYTPTDGQEEVKNHMWVTEDEMEYDENNE
;
A
#
# COMPACT_ATOMS: atom_id res chain seq x y z
N MET A 1 36.44 -0.65 52.57
CA MET A 1 36.38 0.39 53.63
C MET A 1 37.00 1.68 53.08
N LYS A 2 36.51 2.86 53.54
CA LYS A 2 36.88 4.23 53.09
C LYS A 2 36.25 4.70 51.77
N THR A 3 35.05 5.23 51.90
CA THR A 3 34.44 6.26 51.05
C THR A 3 35.25 7.56 51.07
N VAL A 4 35.22 8.33 49.98
CA VAL A 4 35.47 9.79 50.02
C VAL A 4 34.43 10.50 49.13
N LYS A 5 33.81 11.53 49.70
CA LYS A 5 32.70 12.31 49.13
C LYS A 5 33.24 13.68 48.69
N LYS A 6 32.85 14.17 47.51
CA LYS A 6 33.00 15.61 47.17
C LYS A 6 31.70 16.17 46.63
N MET A 7 31.17 17.13 47.37
CA MET A 7 30.08 18.01 46.94
C MET A 7 30.72 19.34 46.51
N THR A 8 30.18 19.98 45.49
CA THR A 8 30.50 21.39 45.18
C THR A 8 29.19 22.14 44.91
N LYS A 9 28.99 23.24 45.63
CA LYS A 9 27.88 24.19 45.44
C LYS A 9 28.47 25.52 44.97
N LEU A 10 27.95 26.08 43.87
CA LEU A 10 27.96 27.52 43.57
C LEU A 10 26.51 27.81 43.11
N VAL A 11 25.67 28.55 43.84
CA VAL A 11 25.71 29.97 44.24
C VAL A 11 25.43 30.90 43.06
N PHE A 12 24.28 31.60 43.16
CA PHE A 12 23.72 32.52 42.18
C PHE A 12 24.38 33.92 42.20
N ALA A 13 24.30 34.63 41.08
CA ALA A 13 24.35 36.10 41.00
C ALA A 13 23.41 36.58 39.88
N SER A 14 22.72 37.70 40.09
CA SER A 14 21.55 38.15 39.30
C SER A 14 21.77 39.46 38.51
N LEU A 15 21.14 39.56 37.32
CA LEU A 15 20.57 40.76 36.67
C LEU A 15 19.89 40.35 35.33
N GLY A 16 18.83 41.00 34.81
CA GLY A 16 17.88 41.91 35.45
C GLY A 16 17.13 42.87 34.50
N ILE A 17 15.82 42.63 34.27
CA ILE A 17 14.80 43.59 33.71
C ILE A 17 14.95 43.79 32.16
N ILE A 18 13.92 43.79 31.30
CA ILE A 18 12.73 44.67 31.18
C ILE A 18 11.46 43.91 30.73
N VAL A 19 10.31 44.41 31.18
CA VAL A 19 8.94 43.96 30.85
C VAL A 19 8.35 44.77 29.70
N PHE A 20 7.57 44.13 28.82
CA PHE A 20 6.48 44.81 28.10
C PHE A 20 5.16 44.06 28.31
N LEU A 21 4.13 44.83 28.70
CA LEU A 21 2.78 44.34 28.99
C LEU A 21 1.95 44.36 27.71
N GLY A 22 1.47 43.20 27.28
CA GLY A 22 0.42 43.05 26.27
C GLY A 22 -0.88 42.59 26.92
N ALA A 23 -1.66 43.52 27.47
CA ALA A 23 -2.97 43.21 28.04
C ALA A 23 -4.07 43.46 26.99
N CYS A 24 -4.73 42.39 26.57
CA CYS A 24 -6.07 42.44 25.96
C CYS A 24 -6.98 41.50 26.73
N SER A 25 -8.09 42.05 27.25
CA SER A 25 -9.14 41.28 27.91
C SER A 25 -10.06 40.63 26.88
N ASN A 26 -10.64 39.48 27.22
CA ASN A 26 -12.05 39.48 27.58
C ASN A 26 -12.44 38.20 28.31
N GLN A 27 -13.43 38.35 29.20
CA GLN A 27 -13.94 37.33 30.10
C GLN A 27 -15.32 36.86 29.61
N SER A 28 -15.52 35.55 29.52
CA SER A 28 -16.84 34.94 29.58
C SER A 28 -16.72 33.48 30.04
N GLU A 29 -17.29 33.18 31.19
CA GLU A 29 -17.47 31.80 31.66
C GLU A 29 -18.61 31.14 30.87
N SER A 30 -18.45 29.86 30.51
CA SER A 30 -19.58 28.91 30.51
C SER A 30 -19.10 27.46 30.53
N ASN A 31 -19.56 26.71 31.53
CA ASN A 31 -19.56 25.26 31.46
C ASN A 31 -20.68 24.81 30.51
N ASN A 32 -20.44 23.85 29.61
CA ASN A 32 -21.23 22.62 29.52
C ASN A 32 -20.62 21.65 28.49
N SER A 33 -20.84 20.36 28.68
CA SER A 33 -20.59 19.34 27.65
C SER A 33 -21.63 19.40 26.53
N LYS A 34 -21.20 19.20 25.28
CA LYS A 34 -21.96 18.38 24.32
C LYS A 34 -21.07 17.82 23.21
N SER A 35 -21.43 16.60 22.80
CA SER A 35 -20.95 15.90 21.60
C SER A 35 -21.24 16.69 20.31
N THR A 36 -20.32 16.57 19.36
CA THR A 36 -20.57 16.75 17.92
C THR A 36 -19.96 15.55 17.20
N ASN A 37 -20.70 14.96 16.25
CA ASN A 37 -20.11 14.09 15.23
C ASN A 37 -19.32 14.96 14.26
N GLU A 38 -18.14 14.52 13.83
CA GLU A 38 -17.62 14.86 12.51
C GLU A 38 -17.14 13.59 11.79
N GLU A 39 -17.86 13.31 10.72
CA GLU A 39 -17.43 12.76 9.43
C GLU A 39 -16.20 11.82 9.40
N SER A 40 -16.48 10.53 9.22
CA SER A 40 -15.48 9.51 8.89
C SER A 40 -14.96 9.69 7.46
N THR A 41 -13.99 10.58 7.26
CA THR A 41 -13.17 10.59 6.04
C THR A 41 -12.05 9.57 6.21
N SER A 42 -12.33 8.31 5.91
CA SER A 42 -11.39 7.19 6.03
C SER A 42 -10.34 7.20 4.91
N THR A 43 -9.42 8.17 4.94
CA THR A 43 -8.16 8.10 4.19
C THR A 43 -7.13 7.38 5.05
N ALA A 44 -7.26 6.06 5.14
CA ALA A 44 -6.23 5.21 5.74
C ALA A 44 -5.12 4.96 4.73
N SER A 45 -4.33 6.00 4.41
CA SER A 45 -3.06 5.83 3.72
C SER A 45 -2.08 5.12 4.66
N SER A 46 -2.02 3.79 4.56
CA SER A 46 -1.05 2.98 5.29
C SER A 46 0.35 3.31 4.80
N GLU A 47 1.17 3.95 5.65
CA GLU A 47 2.60 4.14 5.36
C GLU A 47 3.30 2.78 5.34
N ILE A 48 3.53 2.27 4.12
CA ILE A 48 4.50 1.19 3.82
C ILE A 48 5.55 1.80 2.88
N ASN A 49 6.25 2.81 3.38
CA ASN A 49 7.29 3.56 2.63
C ASN A 49 8.63 2.79 2.63
N SER A 50 8.59 1.50 2.31
CA SER A 50 9.75 0.61 2.25
C SER A 50 9.54 -0.44 1.15
N MET A 51 10.32 -0.37 0.08
CA MET A 51 10.42 -1.44 -0.94
C MET A 51 11.16 -2.69 -0.43
N GLU A 52 11.65 -2.66 0.82
CA GLU A 52 12.32 -3.76 1.51
C GLU A 52 11.34 -4.93 1.74
N GLY A 53 11.47 -6.02 0.98
CA GLY A 53 10.68 -7.26 1.13
C GLY A 53 9.61 -7.52 0.06
N MET A 54 9.59 -6.74 -1.03
CA MET A 54 8.80 -7.04 -2.24
C MET A 54 9.59 -8.00 -3.15
N ASN A 55 9.01 -9.15 -3.49
CA ASN A 55 9.60 -10.06 -4.46
C ASN A 55 9.12 -9.70 -5.88
N HIS A 56 9.88 -8.84 -6.56
CA HIS A 56 9.61 -8.42 -7.94
C HIS A 56 9.78 -9.55 -8.98
N GLU A 57 10.13 -10.78 -8.57
CA GLU A 57 10.24 -11.96 -9.43
C GLU A 57 9.14 -13.01 -9.16
N GLY A 58 7.95 -12.58 -8.73
CA GLY A 58 6.76 -13.43 -8.72
C GLY A 58 6.53 -14.07 -10.09
N MET A 59 6.37 -15.40 -10.14
CA MET A 59 6.10 -16.12 -11.39
C MET A 59 4.60 -16.14 -11.69
N VAL A 60 4.23 -15.69 -12.89
CA VAL A 60 2.89 -15.87 -13.47
C VAL A 60 2.47 -17.35 -13.34
N PRO A 61 1.31 -17.67 -12.73
CA PRO A 61 0.87 -19.05 -12.57
C PRO A 61 0.74 -19.76 -13.93
N SER A 62 1.25 -20.97 -14.03
CA SER A 62 1.32 -21.71 -15.31
C SER A 62 -0.03 -22.15 -15.87
N SER A 63 -1.11 -22.02 -15.09
CA SER A 63 -2.50 -22.26 -15.48
C SER A 63 -3.24 -21.02 -15.97
N MET A 64 -2.62 -19.83 -15.94
CA MET A 64 -3.24 -18.59 -16.42
C MET A 64 -3.68 -18.72 -17.88
N LYS A 65 -4.87 -18.21 -18.18
CA LYS A 65 -5.44 -18.20 -19.53
C LYS A 65 -5.17 -16.85 -20.20
N ASP A 66 -4.44 -16.86 -21.32
CA ASP A 66 -4.23 -15.66 -22.14
C ASP A 66 -5.56 -14.97 -22.48
N ALA A 67 -5.60 -13.64 -22.34
CA ALA A 67 -6.74 -12.82 -22.73
C ALA A 67 -6.88 -12.82 -24.26
N ALA A 68 -8.08 -13.16 -24.76
CA ALA A 68 -8.29 -13.34 -26.20
C ALA A 68 -8.34 -12.02 -26.99
N ASN A 69 -8.75 -10.93 -26.35
CA ASN A 69 -8.81 -9.58 -26.91
C ASN A 69 -8.73 -8.54 -25.76
N PRO A 70 -7.57 -8.40 -25.10
CA PRO A 70 -7.37 -7.40 -24.06
C PRO A 70 -7.48 -5.98 -24.63
N LYS A 71 -7.90 -5.00 -23.82
CA LYS A 71 -7.85 -3.58 -24.20
C LYS A 71 -6.42 -3.11 -24.45
N PHE A 72 -5.45 -3.66 -23.72
CA PHE A 72 -4.01 -3.39 -23.88
C PHE A 72 -3.25 -4.68 -24.25
N PRO A 73 -3.04 -4.97 -25.55
CA PRO A 73 -2.25 -6.11 -25.98
C PRO A 73 -0.81 -6.15 -25.41
N VAL A 74 -0.23 -7.34 -25.32
CA VAL A 74 1.19 -7.49 -24.97
C VAL A 74 2.07 -6.70 -25.95
N GLY A 75 2.96 -5.87 -25.41
CA GLY A 75 3.78 -4.90 -26.14
C GLY A 75 3.20 -3.48 -26.17
N SER A 76 1.97 -3.24 -25.71
CA SER A 76 1.43 -1.88 -25.56
C SER A 76 2.20 -1.07 -24.51
N ASN A 77 2.44 0.20 -24.82
CA ASN A 77 2.93 1.20 -23.88
C ASN A 77 1.74 1.87 -23.19
N VAL A 78 1.80 2.00 -21.87
CA VAL A 78 0.70 2.48 -21.02
C VAL A 78 1.22 3.37 -19.90
N ILE A 79 0.34 4.23 -19.38
CA ILE A 79 0.55 4.97 -18.13
C ILE A 79 -0.19 4.24 -17.01
N LEU A 80 0.49 3.96 -15.90
CA LEU A 80 -0.12 3.36 -14.73
C LEU A 80 -0.89 4.42 -13.92
N LEU A 81 -2.18 4.16 -13.66
CA LEU A 81 -3.07 5.01 -12.86
C LEU A 81 -3.17 4.54 -11.40
N GLY A 82 -2.85 3.27 -11.16
CA GLY A 82 -2.80 2.64 -9.84
C GLY A 82 -1.67 3.18 -8.95
N ASP A 83 -1.87 3.06 -7.64
CA ASP A 83 -1.01 3.53 -6.56
C ASP A 83 -0.72 2.42 -5.53
N HIS A 84 -0.52 1.18 -6.00
CA HIS A 84 -0.22 0.03 -5.12
C HIS A 84 1.15 0.16 -4.42
N MET A 85 2.07 0.89 -5.05
CA MET A 85 3.41 1.22 -4.51
C MET A 85 3.77 2.69 -4.79
N GLU A 86 4.70 3.22 -3.99
CA GLU A 86 5.36 4.50 -4.29
C GLU A 86 6.05 4.43 -5.67
N GLY A 87 6.07 5.56 -6.39
CA GLY A 87 6.60 5.65 -7.75
C GLY A 87 5.75 5.00 -8.86
N MET A 88 4.71 4.22 -8.55
CA MET A 88 3.88 3.54 -9.56
C MET A 88 2.96 4.49 -10.32
N LYS A 89 2.31 5.43 -9.64
CA LYS A 89 1.30 6.31 -10.23
C LYS A 89 1.91 7.31 -11.20
N GLY A 90 1.41 7.30 -12.44
CA GLY A 90 1.95 8.09 -13.56
C GLY A 90 3.21 7.49 -14.20
N ALA A 91 3.63 6.27 -13.82
CA ALA A 91 4.77 5.62 -14.43
C ALA A 91 4.46 5.17 -15.87
N ASN A 92 5.44 5.34 -16.75
CA ASN A 92 5.44 4.69 -18.06
C ASN A 92 5.70 3.19 -17.87
N ALA A 93 4.89 2.37 -18.52
CA ALA A 93 4.96 0.93 -18.44
C ALA A 93 4.74 0.25 -19.80
N GLN A 94 5.21 -0.99 -19.90
CA GLN A 94 4.97 -1.88 -21.04
C GLN A 94 4.25 -3.15 -20.56
N VAL A 95 3.16 -3.50 -21.24
CA VAL A 95 2.43 -4.74 -20.98
C VAL A 95 3.25 -5.94 -21.46
N VAL A 96 3.59 -6.85 -20.55
CA VAL A 96 4.34 -8.09 -20.83
C VAL A 96 3.50 -9.36 -20.68
N GLY A 97 2.30 -9.26 -20.11
CA GLY A 97 1.31 -10.35 -20.03
C GLY A 97 -0.12 -9.81 -19.87
N ALA A 98 -1.10 -10.53 -20.39
CA ALA A 98 -2.53 -10.18 -20.30
C ALA A 98 -3.37 -11.47 -20.24
N PHE A 99 -4.15 -11.64 -19.17
CA PHE A 99 -4.80 -12.92 -18.84
C PHE A 99 -6.25 -12.72 -18.37
N ASP A 100 -7.16 -13.62 -18.74
CA ASP A 100 -8.54 -13.63 -18.24
C ASP A 100 -8.64 -14.46 -16.94
N THR A 101 -8.99 -13.84 -15.82
CA THR A 101 -9.15 -14.52 -14.52
C THR A 101 -10.15 -13.77 -13.60
N THR A 102 -10.32 -14.26 -12.36
CA THR A 102 -10.92 -13.50 -11.25
C THR A 102 -9.80 -12.97 -10.35
N MET A 103 -9.82 -11.67 -10.10
CA MET A 103 -8.86 -10.94 -9.26
C MET A 103 -9.52 -10.56 -7.94
N TYR A 104 -8.74 -10.60 -6.87
CA TYR A 104 -9.17 -10.35 -5.52
C TYR A 104 -8.38 -9.22 -4.88
N GLU A 105 -9.11 -8.31 -4.25
CA GLU A 105 -8.56 -7.45 -3.20
C GLU A 105 -8.66 -8.21 -1.88
N VAL A 106 -7.56 -8.32 -1.14
CA VAL A 106 -7.49 -9.17 0.06
C VAL A 106 -6.85 -8.49 1.26
N SER A 107 -7.28 -8.87 2.46
CA SER A 107 -6.64 -8.49 3.72
C SER A 107 -6.21 -9.72 4.52
N TYR A 108 -4.99 -9.72 5.04
CA TYR A 108 -4.37 -10.89 5.68
C TYR A 108 -3.33 -10.52 6.76
N GLU A 109 -3.11 -11.45 7.69
CA GLU A 109 -1.98 -11.39 8.62
C GLU A 109 -0.77 -12.14 8.02
N PRO A 110 0.40 -11.49 7.80
CA PRO A 110 1.57 -12.17 7.23
C PRO A 110 2.05 -13.36 8.07
N LYS A 111 2.44 -14.45 7.41
CA LYS A 111 2.98 -15.66 8.07
C LYS A 111 4.29 -15.43 8.81
N THR A 112 5.04 -14.41 8.41
CA THR A 112 6.26 -13.89 9.04
C THR A 112 5.98 -13.06 10.30
N GLY A 113 4.71 -12.70 10.55
CA GLY A 113 4.30 -11.73 11.56
C GLY A 113 4.46 -10.28 11.07
N GLY A 114 3.99 -9.33 11.88
CA GLY A 114 3.98 -7.91 11.53
C GLY A 114 2.57 -7.30 11.61
N PRO A 115 2.35 -6.11 11.05
CA PRO A 115 1.01 -5.55 10.90
C PRO A 115 0.18 -6.34 9.89
N MET A 116 -1.15 -6.30 10.05
CA MET A 116 -2.08 -6.83 9.05
C MET A 116 -1.98 -6.01 7.76
N VAL A 117 -1.86 -6.70 6.64
CA VAL A 117 -1.96 -6.09 5.30
C VAL A 117 -3.45 -5.95 4.99
N ASN A 118 -3.87 -4.74 4.60
CA ASN A 118 -5.27 -4.42 4.32
C ASN A 118 -5.42 -4.04 2.84
N ASN A 119 -6.50 -4.49 2.21
CA ASN A 119 -6.88 -4.10 0.85
C ASN A 119 -5.76 -4.27 -0.20
N HIS A 120 -4.97 -5.34 -0.07
CA HIS A 120 -3.90 -5.67 -1.00
C HIS A 120 -4.49 -5.97 -2.39
N ARG A 121 -3.98 -5.25 -3.39
CA ARG A 121 -4.33 -5.41 -4.80
C ARG A 121 -3.08 -5.87 -5.56
N TRP A 122 -3.11 -6.98 -6.29
CA TRP A 122 -4.17 -7.99 -6.39
C TRP A 122 -3.58 -9.39 -6.21
N VAL A 123 -4.43 -10.38 -5.93
CA VAL A 123 -4.11 -11.80 -6.15
C VAL A 123 -5.14 -12.41 -7.10
N VAL A 124 -4.76 -13.42 -7.88
CA VAL A 124 -5.68 -14.06 -8.86
C VAL A 124 -6.18 -15.43 -8.39
N GLN A 125 -7.21 -15.98 -9.03
CA GLN A 125 -7.77 -17.30 -8.72
C GLN A 125 -6.71 -18.42 -8.74
N GLU A 126 -5.78 -18.36 -9.69
CA GLU A 126 -4.67 -19.30 -9.85
C GLU A 126 -3.60 -19.18 -8.74
N GLU A 127 -3.67 -18.11 -7.94
CA GLU A 127 -2.83 -17.86 -6.77
C GLU A 127 -3.56 -18.16 -5.45
N LEU A 128 -4.77 -18.72 -5.50
CA LEU A 128 -5.43 -19.30 -4.34
C LEU A 128 -5.06 -20.78 -4.20
N LYS A 129 -5.11 -21.30 -2.97
CA LYS A 129 -4.91 -22.73 -2.70
C LYS A 129 -6.04 -23.62 -3.25
N ASP A 130 -7.25 -23.09 -3.32
CA ASP A 130 -8.36 -23.69 -4.10
C ASP A 130 -8.48 -22.88 -5.38
N THR A 131 -7.96 -23.43 -6.47
CA THR A 131 -8.00 -22.82 -7.81
C THR A 131 -9.33 -23.06 -8.53
N GLU A 132 -10.13 -24.02 -8.08
CA GLU A 132 -11.34 -24.48 -8.79
C GLU A 132 -12.60 -23.72 -8.36
N THR A 133 -12.66 -23.33 -7.07
CA THR A 133 -13.81 -22.59 -6.52
C THR A 133 -13.54 -21.09 -6.54
N VAL A 134 -14.27 -20.34 -7.36
CA VAL A 134 -14.25 -18.86 -7.36
C VAL A 134 -14.76 -18.35 -6.00
N ALA A 135 -13.99 -17.46 -5.38
CA ALA A 135 -14.30 -16.86 -4.09
C ALA A 135 -15.18 -15.60 -4.24
N ASN A 136 -16.01 -15.35 -3.24
CA ASN A 136 -16.92 -14.21 -3.17
C ASN A 136 -16.41 -13.18 -2.15
N GLU A 137 -16.94 -11.97 -2.22
CA GLU A 137 -16.67 -10.94 -1.21
C GLU A 137 -17.10 -11.40 0.19
N GLY A 138 -16.18 -11.31 1.16
CA GLY A 138 -16.37 -11.80 2.52
C GLY A 138 -15.94 -13.25 2.75
N ASP A 139 -15.62 -14.04 1.70
CA ASP A 139 -15.07 -15.38 1.86
C ASP A 139 -13.65 -15.35 2.46
N THR A 140 -13.23 -16.47 3.05
CA THR A 140 -11.89 -16.68 3.58
C THR A 140 -11.15 -17.70 2.73
N VAL A 141 -9.99 -17.31 2.22
CA VAL A 141 -9.16 -18.10 1.29
C VAL A 141 -7.76 -18.29 1.86
N ILE A 142 -7.03 -19.29 1.35
CA ILE A 142 -5.59 -19.46 1.64
C ILE A 142 -4.80 -19.02 0.41
N LEU A 143 -3.89 -18.07 0.60
CA LEU A 143 -3.03 -17.55 -0.47
C LEU A 143 -1.92 -18.54 -0.84
N ASN A 144 -1.63 -18.61 -2.12
CA ASN A 144 -0.49 -19.33 -2.73
C ASN A 144 0.38 -18.38 -3.60
N ALA A 145 0.06 -17.07 -3.61
CA ALA A 145 0.92 -15.99 -4.07
C ALA A 145 2.11 -15.76 -3.12
N ASP A 146 3.18 -15.17 -3.66
CA ASP A 146 4.43 -14.85 -2.94
C ASP A 146 5.01 -13.50 -3.39
N HIS A 147 4.15 -12.50 -3.58
CA HIS A 147 4.55 -11.16 -4.03
C HIS A 147 5.32 -10.39 -2.95
N MET A 148 5.09 -10.72 -1.68
CA MET A 148 5.70 -10.10 -0.51
C MET A 148 5.94 -11.13 0.60
N ASP A 149 7.01 -10.93 1.37
CA ASP A 149 7.40 -11.81 2.48
C ASP A 149 6.23 -12.12 3.44
N GLY A 150 5.91 -13.41 3.55
CA GLY A 150 4.85 -13.91 4.45
C GLY A 150 3.44 -13.91 3.85
N MET A 151 3.26 -13.60 2.57
CA MET A 151 2.00 -13.80 1.86
C MET A 151 1.68 -15.29 1.64
N MET A 152 2.67 -16.10 1.24
CA MET A 152 2.45 -17.51 0.91
C MET A 152 1.90 -18.31 2.11
N GLY A 153 0.74 -18.94 1.92
CA GLY A 153 0.05 -19.71 2.95
C GLY A 153 -0.67 -18.87 4.01
N ALA A 154 -0.77 -17.54 3.84
CA ALA A 154 -1.61 -16.69 4.67
C ALA A 154 -3.10 -17.03 4.49
N GLU A 155 -3.86 -16.91 5.58
CA GLU A 155 -5.32 -16.92 5.52
C GLU A 155 -5.76 -15.47 5.31
N ALA A 156 -6.56 -15.26 4.25
CA ALA A 156 -6.92 -13.94 3.77
C ALA A 156 -8.44 -13.83 3.64
N LYS A 157 -8.97 -12.66 3.98
CA LYS A 157 -10.35 -12.27 3.68
C LYS A 157 -10.39 -11.66 2.28
N VAL A 158 -11.35 -12.07 1.47
CA VAL A 158 -11.67 -11.40 0.20
C VAL A 158 -12.47 -10.13 0.52
N ASP A 159 -11.92 -8.97 0.19
CA ASP A 159 -12.58 -7.68 0.35
C ASP A 159 -13.33 -7.25 -0.90
N LYS A 160 -12.81 -7.61 -2.08
CA LYS A 160 -13.46 -7.39 -3.38
C LYS A 160 -13.16 -8.57 -4.32
N SER A 161 -14.13 -8.94 -5.16
CA SER A 161 -13.98 -9.98 -6.19
C SER A 161 -14.44 -9.43 -7.54
N ILE A 162 -13.57 -9.48 -8.55
CA ILE A 162 -13.88 -9.01 -9.92
C ILE A 162 -13.35 -10.00 -10.97
N THR A 163 -14.13 -10.27 -12.00
CA THR A 163 -13.71 -11.11 -13.15
C THR A 163 -13.46 -10.23 -14.37
N GLY A 164 -12.32 -10.44 -15.05
CA GLY A 164 -11.91 -9.63 -16.19
C GLY A 164 -10.47 -9.93 -16.63
N THR A 165 -9.87 -9.01 -17.36
CA THR A 165 -8.47 -9.12 -17.77
C THR A 165 -7.54 -8.49 -16.74
N VAL A 166 -6.53 -9.26 -16.32
CA VAL A 166 -5.42 -8.84 -15.46
C VAL A 166 -4.14 -8.74 -16.30
N TYR A 167 -3.25 -7.83 -15.94
CA TYR A 167 -2.04 -7.54 -16.69
C TYR A 167 -0.78 -7.65 -15.84
N VAL A 168 0.32 -7.98 -16.52
CA VAL A 168 1.69 -7.98 -15.99
C VAL A 168 2.46 -6.90 -16.74
N VAL A 169 3.18 -6.04 -16.01
CA VAL A 169 3.86 -4.87 -16.59
C VAL A 169 5.33 -4.75 -16.17
N ASN A 170 6.16 -4.26 -17.08
CA ASN A 170 7.44 -3.63 -16.70
C ASN A 170 7.21 -2.12 -16.61
N TYR A 171 7.71 -1.43 -15.58
CA TYR A 171 7.53 0.01 -15.45
C TYR A 171 8.77 0.71 -14.88
N THR A 172 8.93 2.00 -15.22
CA THR A 172 9.96 2.86 -14.63
C THR A 172 9.32 3.77 -13.57
N PRO A 173 9.65 3.61 -12.27
CA PRO A 173 9.09 4.42 -11.20
C PRO A 173 9.27 5.94 -11.38
N THR A 174 8.26 6.72 -11.01
CA THR A 174 8.25 8.20 -11.14
C THR A 174 9.14 8.93 -10.13
N ASP A 175 9.58 8.24 -9.07
CA ASP A 175 10.49 8.71 -8.03
C ASP A 175 11.98 8.60 -8.43
N GLY A 176 12.28 7.96 -9.57
CA GLY A 176 13.62 7.77 -10.10
C GLY A 176 14.34 6.51 -9.61
N GLN A 177 13.62 5.57 -9.01
CA GLN A 177 14.15 4.24 -8.69
C GLN A 177 14.34 3.35 -9.93
N GLU A 178 14.94 2.17 -9.76
CA GLU A 178 15.25 1.26 -10.88
C GLU A 178 13.98 0.68 -11.54
N GLU A 179 14.11 0.25 -12.79
CA GLU A 179 13.02 -0.38 -13.56
C GLU A 179 12.48 -1.63 -12.85
N VAL A 180 11.19 -1.62 -12.52
CA VAL A 180 10.49 -2.78 -11.97
C VAL A 180 10.01 -3.67 -13.10
N LYS A 181 10.28 -4.97 -13.01
CA LYS A 181 9.95 -5.97 -14.04
C LYS A 181 8.91 -6.95 -13.56
N ASN A 182 8.13 -7.47 -14.51
CA ASN A 182 7.10 -8.49 -14.30
C ASN A 182 6.17 -8.15 -13.12
N HIS A 183 5.84 -6.88 -12.91
CA HIS A 183 4.98 -6.47 -11.82
C HIS A 183 3.60 -7.08 -12.02
N MET A 184 3.24 -7.93 -11.05
CA MET A 184 1.93 -8.51 -10.86
C MET A 184 1.27 -7.77 -9.69
N TRP A 185 0.04 -7.26 -9.80
CA TRP A 185 -0.86 -7.28 -10.97
C TRP A 185 -1.54 -5.92 -11.13
N VAL A 186 -1.91 -5.55 -12.36
CA VAL A 186 -2.72 -4.35 -12.61
C VAL A 186 -3.96 -4.68 -13.44
N THR A 187 -5.05 -3.97 -13.18
CA THR A 187 -6.33 -4.14 -13.88
C THR A 187 -6.49 -3.15 -15.04
N GLU A 188 -7.48 -3.40 -15.89
CA GLU A 188 -7.77 -2.58 -17.08
C GLU A 188 -8.14 -1.11 -16.79
N ASP A 189 -8.73 -0.84 -15.62
CA ASP A 189 -9.10 0.50 -15.16
C ASP A 189 -7.94 1.21 -14.43
N GLU A 190 -6.85 0.50 -14.14
CA GLU A 190 -5.64 1.03 -13.51
C GLU A 190 -4.57 1.44 -14.54
N MET A 191 -4.94 1.51 -15.83
CA MET A 191 -4.07 1.88 -16.95
C MET A 191 -4.78 2.71 -18.03
N GLU A 192 -4.01 3.56 -18.71
CA GLU A 192 -4.38 4.23 -19.96
C GLU A 192 -3.25 4.11 -21.00
N TYR A 193 -3.54 4.31 -22.29
CA TYR A 193 -2.51 4.27 -23.34
C TYR A 193 -1.54 5.45 -23.20
N ASP A 194 -0.24 5.22 -23.41
CA ASP A 194 0.71 6.32 -23.57
C ASP A 194 0.60 6.90 -24.99
N GLU A 195 -0.21 7.96 -25.14
CA GLU A 195 -0.44 8.68 -26.40
C GLU A 195 0.85 9.24 -27.07
N ASN A 196 2.01 9.17 -26.39
CA ASN A 196 3.29 9.64 -26.93
C ASN A 196 4.09 8.53 -27.63
N ASN A 197 3.72 7.25 -27.51
CA ASN A 197 4.51 6.10 -27.96
C ASN A 197 3.67 4.98 -28.64
N GLU A 198 2.64 5.33 -29.41
CA GLU A 198 1.91 4.43 -30.35
C GLU A 198 2.63 4.25 -31.72
#